data_AF-B3S7P7-F1
#
_entry.id   AF-B3S7P7-F1
#
_cell.length_a   1.000
_cell.length_b   1.000
_cell.length_c   1.000
_cell.angle_alpha   90.00
_cell.angle_beta   90.00
_cell.angle_gamma   90.00
#
_symmetry.space_group_name_H-M   'P 1'
#
loop_
_entity.id
_entity.type
_entity.pdbx_description
1 polymer ?
#
loop_
_entity_poly.entity_id
_entity_poly.type
_entity_poly.pdbx_seq_one_letter_code
_entity_poly.pdbx_strand_id
1 'polypeptide(L)'
;MGLNSTQRGLPGETGDLGVKGVIGQEGDIGSMGPKGQPSPPGTPGRPGQKGEPGIQGPSRSFADAGFLLTVHSQTDQIPDCPGNRTRLWIGYSFLSMTGKSKHSGQDLSSAGSCLRAFSTDPFAYCNGNNLCHRGGNSMVTYWLSTSLTPAMMTLTGLNIRPYISRCTVCEAEANSIALHSQSQTPPSCPSGYELLWQGYSYWMHTGQGKSVAGQDLSSPGSCLRRFQSMPFIECDGPSGSCFFYSNSKSFWVTAVNVTDQFEPPTATVLNFNDNPQSYISRCSVCLRKFTT
;
A
#
# COMPACT_ATOMS: atom_id res chain seq x y z
N MET A 1 73.19 18.26 65.80
CA MET A 1 73.05 16.86 66.27
C MET A 1 71.70 16.68 66.93
N GLY A 2 71.00 15.60 66.57
CA GLY A 2 69.89 14.95 67.31
C GLY A 2 68.54 15.69 67.24
N LEU A 3 67.52 15.21 66.52
CA LEU A 3 66.73 13.96 66.59
C LEU A 3 65.87 13.81 67.84
N ASN A 4 64.60 13.45 67.55
CA ASN A 4 63.67 12.64 68.34
C ASN A 4 63.02 13.28 69.58
N SER A 5 61.81 12.94 69.99
CA SER A 5 60.72 12.12 69.44
C SER A 5 59.52 12.28 70.38
N THR A 6 58.31 12.28 69.80
CA THR A 6 57.03 11.72 70.30
C THR A 6 56.41 12.08 71.67
N GLN A 7 55.08 12.33 71.55
CA GLN A 7 53.95 11.92 72.43
C GLN A 7 53.80 12.65 73.78
N ARG A 8 52.60 12.94 74.33
CA ARG A 8 51.19 12.55 74.11
C ARG A 8 50.27 13.63 74.74
N GLY A 9 48.97 13.65 74.38
CA GLY A 9 47.91 14.61 74.80
C GLY A 9 47.62 14.73 76.30
N LEU A 10 46.73 15.60 76.77
CA LEU A 10 45.25 15.58 76.66
C LEU A 10 44.65 16.96 77.13
N PRO A 11 43.31 17.18 77.08
CA PRO A 11 42.67 18.48 76.79
C PRO A 11 41.87 19.14 77.94
N GLY A 12 41.31 20.31 77.63
CA GLY A 12 40.17 21.00 78.30
C GLY A 12 40.57 21.89 79.48
N GLU A 13 39.92 23.01 79.81
CA GLU A 13 38.66 23.61 79.35
C GLU A 13 38.64 25.14 79.58
N THR A 14 37.57 25.73 79.08
CA THR A 14 37.19 27.12 78.78
C THR A 14 37.15 28.13 79.94
N GLY A 15 37.21 29.42 79.58
CA GLY A 15 36.57 30.50 80.31
C GLY A 15 36.53 31.77 79.47
N ASP A 16 35.34 32.33 79.26
CA ASP A 16 35.06 33.36 78.24
C ASP A 16 34.99 34.80 78.75
N LEU A 17 35.33 35.68 77.80
CA LEU A 17 34.90 37.06 77.53
C LEU A 17 34.93 38.12 78.65
N GLY A 18 35.20 39.39 78.34
CA GLY A 18 35.21 40.03 77.02
C GLY A 18 35.87 41.40 77.10
N VAL A 19 35.90 42.10 75.97
CA VAL A 19 36.60 43.37 75.85
C VAL A 19 35.80 44.32 74.96
N LYS A 20 35.72 45.58 75.39
CA LYS A 20 35.53 46.73 74.50
C LYS A 20 35.89 47.99 75.29
N GLY A 21 36.52 49.01 74.72
CA GLY A 21 36.96 49.23 73.36
C GLY A 21 37.65 50.59 73.29
N VAL A 22 37.89 51.09 72.08
CA VAL A 22 38.35 52.47 71.86
C VAL A 22 37.79 52.98 70.54
N ILE A 23 37.46 54.26 70.51
CA ILE A 23 37.06 55.05 69.33
C ILE A 23 37.83 56.38 69.46
N GLY A 24 38.36 57.03 68.43
CA GLY A 24 38.34 56.76 66.99
C GLY A 24 39.30 57.74 66.28
N GLN A 25 39.26 57.79 64.96
CA GLN A 25 39.98 58.78 64.15
C GLN A 25 39.02 59.54 63.22
N GLU A 26 39.44 60.76 62.85
CA GLU A 26 38.72 61.78 62.10
C GLU A 26 38.45 61.39 60.63
N GLY A 27 37.37 61.94 60.05
CA GLY A 27 36.67 61.39 58.90
C GLY A 27 37.20 61.76 57.50
N ASP A 28 36.78 60.94 56.52
CA ASP A 28 37.21 60.98 55.12
C ASP A 28 36.45 62.02 54.24
N ILE A 29 37.11 62.45 53.16
CA ILE A 29 36.59 63.35 52.12
C ILE A 29 35.38 62.72 51.40
N GLY A 30 34.32 63.52 51.21
CA GLY A 30 33.06 63.09 50.60
C GLY A 30 33.19 62.57 49.17
N SER A 31 32.41 61.54 48.84
CA SER A 31 32.42 60.84 47.55
C SER A 31 31.82 61.67 46.41
N MET A 32 32.35 61.47 45.20
CA MET A 32 31.78 62.03 43.97
C MET A 32 30.43 61.37 43.67
N GLY A 33 29.43 62.19 43.31
CA GLY A 33 28.05 61.75 43.10
C GLY A 33 27.88 60.69 42.00
N PRO A 34 26.83 59.84 42.08
CA PRO A 34 26.64 58.73 41.15
C PRO A 34 26.38 59.22 39.72
N LYS A 35 26.95 58.49 38.75
CA LYS A 35 26.72 58.73 37.32
C LYS A 35 25.26 58.43 36.96
N GLY A 36 24.62 59.32 36.19
CA GLY A 36 23.21 59.19 35.79
C GLY A 36 22.91 57.87 35.06
N GLN A 37 21.73 57.29 35.31
CA GLN A 37 21.31 56.02 34.73
C GLN A 37 21.12 56.12 33.21
N PRO A 38 21.52 55.10 32.43
CA PRO A 38 21.22 55.04 31.00
C PRO A 38 19.71 54.99 30.75
N SER A 39 19.25 55.64 29.68
CA SER A 39 17.85 55.58 29.24
C SER A 39 17.43 54.14 28.93
N PRO A 40 16.20 53.72 29.27
CA PRO A 40 15.72 52.39 28.93
C PRO A 40 15.69 52.19 27.40
N PRO A 41 15.97 50.98 26.89
CA PRO A 41 15.87 50.66 25.47
C PRO A 41 14.46 50.94 24.93
N GLY A 42 14.37 51.42 23.69
CA GLY A 42 13.10 51.64 22.99
C GLY A 42 12.29 50.34 22.88
N THR A 43 10.96 50.44 23.00
CA THR A 43 10.08 49.27 22.91
C THR A 43 10.14 48.64 21.51
N PRO A 44 10.13 47.29 21.39
CA PRO A 44 10.07 46.62 20.09
C PRO A 44 8.88 47.10 19.25
N GLY A 45 9.10 47.24 17.93
CA GLY A 45 8.04 47.59 16.98
C GLY A 45 6.92 46.54 17.00
N ARG A 46 5.68 46.98 16.76
CA ARG A 46 4.53 46.07 16.72
C ARG A 46 4.70 45.05 15.58
N PRO A 47 4.34 43.77 15.79
CA PRO A 47 4.31 42.79 14.71
C PRO A 47 3.46 43.29 13.53
N GLY A 48 3.92 43.03 12.30
CA GLY A 48 3.16 43.36 11.09
C GLY A 48 1.80 42.68 11.08
N GLN A 49 0.81 43.30 10.43
CA GLN A 49 -0.50 42.66 10.28
C GLN A 49 -0.38 41.37 9.46
N LYS A 50 -1.07 40.33 9.92
CA LYS A 50 -1.18 39.07 9.19
C LYS A 50 -1.83 39.35 7.84
N GLY A 51 -1.24 38.85 6.75
CA GLY A 51 -1.83 38.95 5.42
C GLY A 51 -3.24 38.32 5.39
N GLU A 52 -4.11 38.85 4.54
CA GLU A 52 -5.46 38.31 4.39
C GLU A 52 -5.41 36.82 3.96
N PRO A 53 -6.38 36.00 4.40
CA PRO A 53 -6.53 34.65 3.91
C PRO A 53 -6.62 34.65 2.38
N GLY A 54 -5.93 33.70 1.73
CA GLY A 54 -6.07 33.50 0.29
C GLY A 54 -7.53 33.21 -0.08
N ILE A 55 -7.95 33.67 -1.27
CA ILE A 55 -9.29 33.43 -1.79
C ILE A 55 -9.54 31.93 -1.83
N GLN A 56 -10.61 31.48 -1.16
CA GLN A 56 -11.02 30.08 -1.20
C GLN A 56 -11.32 29.68 -2.65
N GLY A 57 -10.66 28.64 -3.14
CA GLY A 57 -10.94 28.11 -4.49
C GLY A 57 -12.42 27.73 -4.65
N PRO A 58 -12.93 27.65 -5.89
CA PRO A 58 -14.33 27.31 -6.13
C PRO A 58 -14.69 26.01 -5.41
N SER A 59 -15.76 26.06 -4.61
CA SER A 59 -16.30 24.90 -3.90
C SER A 59 -16.88 23.93 -4.92
N ARG A 60 -16.04 23.05 -5.48
CA ARG A 60 -16.53 21.82 -6.10
C ARG A 60 -16.89 20.90 -4.95
N SER A 61 -18.15 20.47 -4.90
CA SER A 61 -18.59 19.51 -3.89
C SER A 61 -17.65 18.29 -3.92
N PHE A 62 -17.41 17.66 -2.78
CA PHE A 62 -16.69 16.38 -2.73
C PHE A 62 -17.36 15.27 -3.58
N ALA A 63 -18.58 15.50 -4.10
CA ALA A 63 -19.26 14.64 -5.06
C ALA A 63 -18.71 14.75 -6.49
N ASP A 64 -17.75 15.64 -6.77
CA ASP A 64 -17.08 15.79 -8.08
C ASP A 64 -15.73 15.03 -8.14
N ALA A 65 -15.34 14.34 -7.05
CA ALA A 65 -14.19 13.45 -7.03
C ALA A 65 -14.62 12.05 -7.48
N GLY A 66 -14.58 11.79 -8.79
CA GLY A 66 -14.92 10.48 -9.35
C GLY A 66 -13.93 9.41 -8.90
N PHE A 67 -14.41 8.39 -8.18
CA PHE A 67 -13.65 7.18 -7.93
C PHE A 67 -13.77 6.24 -9.13
N LEU A 68 -12.77 5.38 -9.30
CA LEU A 68 -12.78 4.39 -10.37
C LEU A 68 -13.00 3.00 -9.78
N LEU A 69 -13.91 2.26 -10.41
CA LEU A 69 -14.14 0.85 -10.13
C LEU A 69 -13.79 0.03 -11.37
N THR A 70 -12.80 -0.84 -11.26
CA THR A 70 -12.43 -1.78 -12.33
C THR A 70 -13.03 -3.15 -12.06
N VAL A 71 -13.70 -3.72 -13.07
CA VAL A 71 -14.37 -5.03 -12.97
C VAL A 71 -13.82 -5.96 -14.04
N HIS A 72 -13.38 -7.13 -13.61
CA HIS A 72 -12.93 -8.21 -14.49
C HIS A 72 -13.97 -9.32 -14.57
N SER A 73 -14.29 -9.75 -15.79
CA SER A 73 -15.34 -10.74 -16.04
C SER A 73 -14.90 -12.17 -15.77
N GLN A 74 -13.61 -12.48 -15.95
CA GLN A 74 -13.09 -13.84 -16.09
C GLN A 74 -13.79 -14.63 -17.21
N THR A 75 -14.29 -13.92 -18.24
CA THR A 75 -14.91 -14.46 -19.44
C THR A 75 -14.50 -13.62 -20.66
N ASP A 76 -14.85 -14.07 -21.86
CA ASP A 76 -14.63 -13.30 -23.09
C ASP A 76 -15.71 -12.22 -23.32
N GLN A 77 -16.68 -12.13 -22.39
CA GLN A 77 -17.78 -11.17 -22.39
C GLN A 77 -17.48 -9.96 -21.52
N ILE A 78 -17.89 -8.78 -21.98
CA ILE A 78 -17.69 -7.53 -21.26
C ILE A 78 -18.55 -7.53 -19.99
N PRO A 79 -17.98 -7.29 -18.80
CA PRO A 79 -18.77 -7.22 -17.57
C PRO A 79 -19.52 -5.89 -17.46
N ASP A 80 -20.73 -5.92 -16.90
CA ASP A 80 -21.49 -4.70 -16.59
C ASP A 80 -20.93 -3.97 -15.35
N CYS A 81 -21.18 -2.66 -15.30
CA CYS A 81 -20.87 -1.85 -14.13
C CYS A 81 -21.87 -2.13 -12.99
N PRO A 82 -21.41 -2.51 -11.78
CA PRO A 82 -22.28 -2.76 -10.63
C PRO A 82 -23.15 -1.56 -10.30
N GLY A 83 -24.42 -1.78 -9.98
CA GLY A 83 -25.37 -0.72 -9.62
C GLY A 83 -25.69 0.26 -10.76
N ASN A 84 -25.59 -0.18 -12.02
CA ASN A 84 -25.85 0.63 -13.23
C ASN A 84 -24.98 1.90 -13.33
N ARG A 85 -23.78 1.86 -12.74
CA ARG A 85 -22.82 2.95 -12.81
C ARG A 85 -22.36 3.26 -14.24
N THR A 86 -21.93 4.49 -14.45
CA THR A 86 -21.46 4.95 -15.76
C THR A 86 -20.22 4.18 -16.17
N ARG A 87 -20.30 3.51 -17.33
CA ARG A 87 -19.16 2.87 -17.96
C ARG A 87 -18.28 3.92 -18.63
N LEU A 88 -17.00 3.94 -18.26
CA LEU A 88 -16.00 4.82 -18.87
C LEU A 88 -15.33 4.17 -20.08
N TRP A 89 -14.83 2.93 -19.95
CA TRP A 89 -14.32 2.15 -21.07
C TRP A 89 -14.35 0.64 -20.81
N ILE A 90 -14.08 -0.11 -21.88
CA ILE A 90 -13.93 -1.58 -21.87
C ILE A 90 -12.52 -1.94 -22.32
N GLY A 91 -12.07 -3.14 -21.95
CA GLY A 91 -10.74 -3.61 -22.33
C GLY A 91 -10.54 -5.09 -22.12
N TYR A 92 -9.27 -5.43 -21.95
CA TYR A 92 -8.74 -6.74 -21.63
C TYR A 92 -8.00 -6.69 -20.30
N SER A 93 -8.15 -7.75 -19.52
CA SER A 93 -7.71 -7.83 -18.13
C SER A 93 -6.22 -8.10 -18.02
N PHE A 94 -5.42 -7.03 -18.04
CA PHE A 94 -3.98 -7.07 -17.85
C PHE A 94 -3.63 -7.28 -16.38
N LEU A 95 -2.74 -8.22 -16.11
CA LEU A 95 -2.34 -8.59 -14.75
C LEU A 95 -0.93 -8.11 -14.43
N SER A 96 0.05 -8.49 -15.25
CA SER A 96 1.44 -8.07 -15.05
C SER A 96 2.30 -8.28 -16.29
N MET A 97 3.54 -7.81 -16.23
CA MET A 97 4.57 -8.14 -17.21
C MET A 97 5.92 -8.43 -16.53
N THR A 98 6.73 -9.23 -17.20
CA THR A 98 8.16 -9.37 -16.92
C THR A 98 8.94 -8.90 -18.12
N GLY A 99 9.88 -7.98 -17.91
CA GLY A 99 10.84 -7.54 -18.93
C GLY A 99 12.25 -7.46 -18.34
N LYS A 100 13.23 -8.12 -18.96
CA LYS A 100 14.65 -8.09 -18.56
C LYS A 100 14.88 -8.30 -17.05
N SER A 101 14.24 -9.33 -16.49
CA SER A 101 14.32 -9.70 -15.06
C SER A 101 13.68 -8.72 -14.08
N LYS A 102 12.93 -7.72 -14.55
CA LYS A 102 12.07 -6.87 -13.71
C LYS A 102 10.61 -7.26 -13.93
N HIS A 103 9.90 -7.45 -12.83
CA HIS A 103 8.46 -7.71 -12.85
C HIS A 103 7.68 -6.45 -12.46
N SER A 104 6.57 -6.21 -13.13
CA SER A 104 5.64 -5.12 -12.81
C SER A 104 4.21 -5.61 -12.94
N GLY A 105 3.50 -5.64 -11.82
CA GLY A 105 2.08 -5.95 -11.76
C GLY A 105 1.20 -4.71 -11.76
N GLN A 106 -0.04 -4.88 -12.17
CA GLN A 106 -1.12 -3.94 -11.92
C GLN A 106 -2.07 -4.57 -10.90
N ASP A 107 -2.49 -3.76 -9.93
CA ASP A 107 -3.60 -4.14 -9.07
C ASP A 107 -4.87 -4.22 -9.94
N LEU A 108 -5.63 -5.30 -9.81
CA LEU A 108 -6.82 -5.57 -10.62
C LEU A 108 -7.99 -4.63 -10.29
N SER A 109 -7.94 -3.84 -9.22
CA SER A 109 -8.87 -2.73 -9.00
C SER A 109 -8.48 -1.46 -9.77
N SER A 110 -7.20 -1.32 -10.14
CA SER A 110 -6.69 -0.15 -10.84
C SER A 110 -7.22 -0.10 -12.26
N ALA A 111 -7.57 1.09 -12.73
CA ALA A 111 -7.88 1.32 -14.14
C ALA A 111 -6.77 0.83 -15.10
N GLY A 112 -5.51 0.78 -14.64
CA GLY A 112 -4.36 0.28 -15.40
C GLY A 112 -4.41 -1.22 -15.72
N SER A 113 -5.18 -2.02 -14.98
CA SER A 113 -5.41 -3.43 -15.29
C SER A 113 -6.38 -3.64 -16.46
N CYS A 114 -7.06 -2.59 -16.92
CA CYS A 114 -8.06 -2.68 -17.99
C CYS A 114 -7.60 -2.00 -19.29
N LEU A 115 -6.71 -2.67 -20.01
CA LEU A 115 -6.13 -2.13 -21.25
C LEU A 115 -7.13 -2.22 -22.41
N ARG A 116 -7.34 -1.09 -23.10
CA ARG A 116 -8.32 -0.98 -24.20
C ARG A 116 -8.04 -1.89 -25.40
N ALA A 117 -6.77 -2.25 -25.61
CA ALA A 117 -6.35 -3.14 -26.67
C ALA A 117 -5.48 -4.27 -26.09
N PHE A 118 -5.72 -5.48 -26.61
CA PHE A 118 -4.86 -6.63 -26.34
C PHE A 118 -3.66 -6.62 -27.30
N SER A 119 -2.49 -6.96 -26.77
CA SER A 119 -1.29 -7.31 -27.53
C SER A 119 -0.47 -8.25 -26.64
N THR A 120 0.15 -9.28 -27.21
CA THR A 120 1.12 -10.11 -26.48
C THR A 120 2.34 -9.29 -26.04
N ASP A 121 2.64 -8.22 -26.77
CA ASP A 121 3.70 -7.24 -26.51
C ASP A 121 3.14 -5.80 -26.59
N PRO A 122 2.48 -5.30 -25.53
CA PRO A 122 1.85 -3.97 -25.53
C PRO A 122 2.81 -2.83 -25.14
N PHE A 123 4.04 -3.14 -24.73
CA PHE A 123 4.99 -2.17 -24.19
C PHE A 123 6.26 -2.10 -25.05
N ALA A 124 6.94 -0.96 -24.98
CA ALA A 124 8.26 -0.78 -25.57
C ALA A 124 9.24 -0.38 -24.47
N TYR A 125 10.51 -0.70 -24.64
CA TYR A 125 11.58 -0.17 -23.79
C TYR A 125 12.49 0.73 -24.60
N CYS A 126 12.99 1.79 -23.98
CA CYS A 126 13.97 2.70 -24.57
C CYS A 126 15.23 2.73 -23.69
N ASN A 127 16.38 2.99 -24.30
CA ASN A 127 17.65 3.13 -23.58
C ASN A 127 18.20 4.57 -23.70
N GLY A 128 19.29 4.86 -23.00
CA GLY A 128 19.93 6.18 -23.01
C GLY A 128 20.53 6.62 -24.35
N ASN A 129 20.59 5.72 -25.33
CA ASN A 129 21.07 6.03 -26.69
C ASN A 129 19.92 6.46 -27.62
N ASN A 130 18.78 6.87 -27.06
CA ASN A 130 17.56 7.23 -27.81
C ASN A 130 17.04 6.10 -28.73
N LEU A 131 17.39 4.85 -28.42
CA LEU A 131 16.90 3.69 -29.16
C LEU A 131 15.75 3.04 -28.38
N CYS A 132 14.58 3.00 -29.02
CA CYS A 132 13.40 2.33 -28.51
C CYS A 132 13.17 1.03 -29.28
N HIS A 133 12.87 -0.03 -28.55
CA HIS A 133 12.59 -1.35 -29.12
C HIS A 133 11.18 -1.79 -28.74
N ARG A 134 10.46 -2.29 -29.74
CA ARG A 134 9.21 -3.01 -29.63
C ARG A 134 9.40 -4.36 -30.33
N GLY A 135 8.94 -5.46 -29.75
CA GLY A 135 9.12 -6.79 -30.35
C GLY A 135 10.57 -7.30 -30.31
N GLY A 136 11.23 -7.21 -29.15
CA GLY A 136 12.60 -7.72 -29.00
C GLY A 136 12.98 -7.97 -27.55
N ASN A 137 13.55 -9.15 -27.27
CA ASN A 137 13.99 -9.68 -25.98
C ASN A 137 12.88 -9.97 -24.95
N SER A 138 12.90 -11.21 -24.43
CA SER A 138 12.18 -11.84 -23.30
C SER A 138 11.20 -10.96 -22.52
N MET A 139 10.14 -10.49 -23.18
CA MET A 139 9.01 -9.84 -22.52
C MET A 139 7.86 -10.82 -22.45
N VAL A 140 7.43 -11.11 -21.23
CA VAL A 140 6.30 -11.99 -20.96
C VAL A 140 5.20 -11.13 -20.35
N THR A 141 3.99 -11.20 -20.89
CA THR A 141 2.82 -10.55 -20.33
C THR A 141 1.86 -11.57 -19.74
N TYR A 142 1.16 -11.15 -18.70
CA TYR A 142 0.21 -11.97 -17.96
C TYR A 142 -1.15 -11.30 -18.03
N TRP A 143 -2.15 -12.09 -18.40
CA TRP A 143 -3.53 -11.61 -18.56
C TRP A 143 -4.44 -12.53 -17.76
N LEU A 144 -5.45 -11.97 -17.07
CA LEU A 144 -6.48 -12.83 -16.48
C LEU A 144 -7.14 -13.65 -17.58
N SER A 145 -7.36 -14.93 -17.32
CA SER A 145 -7.92 -15.87 -18.27
C SER A 145 -9.43 -16.06 -18.09
N THR A 146 -10.06 -16.66 -19.09
CA THR A 146 -11.44 -17.15 -18.99
C THR A 146 -11.49 -18.51 -18.31
N SER A 147 -12.70 -18.99 -17.98
CA SER A 147 -12.92 -20.33 -17.41
C SER A 147 -12.87 -21.47 -18.42
N LEU A 148 -12.36 -21.22 -19.63
CA LEU A 148 -12.19 -22.28 -20.62
C LEU A 148 -11.11 -23.25 -20.17
N THR A 149 -11.27 -24.51 -20.55
CA THR A 149 -10.24 -25.53 -20.31
C THR A 149 -8.92 -25.09 -20.95
N PRO A 150 -7.80 -25.08 -20.22
CA PRO A 150 -6.50 -24.73 -20.76
C PRO A 150 -6.19 -25.51 -22.05
N ALA A 151 -5.71 -24.79 -23.06
CA ALA A 151 -5.34 -25.41 -24.32
C ALA A 151 -4.14 -26.34 -24.14
N MET A 152 -4.17 -27.50 -24.81
CA MET A 152 -3.05 -28.46 -24.81
C MET A 152 -1.87 -28.00 -25.68
N MET A 153 -2.09 -26.98 -26.51
CA MET A 153 -1.10 -26.44 -27.45
C MET A 153 -0.96 -24.93 -27.28
N THR A 154 0.17 -24.40 -27.76
CA THR A 154 0.42 -22.96 -27.81
C THR A 154 -0.62 -22.24 -28.68
N LEU A 155 -1.18 -21.16 -28.16
CA LEU A 155 -2.17 -20.33 -28.82
C LEU A 155 -1.49 -19.18 -29.57
N THR A 156 -1.98 -18.87 -30.77
CA THR A 156 -1.49 -17.75 -31.59
C THR A 156 -2.65 -17.03 -32.28
N GLY A 157 -2.44 -15.77 -32.63
CA GLY A 157 -3.41 -14.97 -33.38
C GLY A 157 -4.81 -14.94 -32.74
N LEU A 158 -5.84 -15.16 -33.55
CA LEU A 158 -7.24 -15.10 -33.10
C LEU A 158 -7.63 -16.19 -32.11
N ASN A 159 -6.89 -17.31 -32.06
CA ASN A 159 -7.15 -18.41 -31.13
C ASN A 159 -6.86 -18.03 -29.67
N ILE A 160 -6.14 -16.94 -29.43
CA ILE A 160 -5.89 -16.39 -28.09
C ILE A 160 -7.16 -15.75 -27.52
N ARG A 161 -7.98 -15.11 -28.36
CA ARG A 161 -9.10 -14.25 -27.94
C ARG A 161 -10.07 -14.90 -26.93
N PRO A 162 -10.52 -16.16 -27.10
CA PRO A 162 -11.45 -16.78 -26.15
C PRO A 162 -10.88 -16.99 -24.75
N TYR A 163 -9.56 -16.94 -24.60
CA TYR A 163 -8.86 -17.17 -23.34
C TYR A 163 -8.57 -15.89 -22.57
N ILE A 164 -8.73 -14.70 -23.16
CA ILE A 164 -8.43 -13.43 -22.49
C ILE A 164 -9.68 -12.86 -21.83
N SER A 165 -9.63 -12.68 -20.51
CA SER A 165 -10.69 -12.05 -19.73
C SER A 165 -10.93 -10.61 -20.18
N ARG A 166 -12.19 -10.19 -20.24
CA ARG A 166 -12.59 -8.80 -20.47
C ARG A 166 -12.77 -8.02 -19.18
N CYS A 167 -12.67 -6.71 -19.28
CA CYS A 167 -12.87 -5.80 -18.17
C CYS A 167 -13.65 -4.55 -18.58
N THR A 168 -14.18 -3.87 -17.57
CA THR A 168 -14.86 -2.59 -17.68
C THR A 168 -14.39 -1.69 -16.55
N VAL A 169 -14.13 -0.41 -16.85
CA VAL A 169 -13.90 0.61 -15.83
C VAL A 169 -15.11 1.52 -15.73
N CYS A 170 -15.55 1.73 -14.51
CA CYS A 170 -16.77 2.44 -14.15
C CYS A 170 -16.44 3.64 -13.27
N GLU A 171 -17.25 4.68 -13.39
CA GLU A 171 -17.29 5.77 -12.42
C GLU A 171 -18.02 5.32 -11.15
N ALA A 172 -17.48 5.64 -9.98
CA ALA A 172 -18.06 5.32 -8.69
C ALA A 172 -18.12 6.56 -7.81
N GLU A 173 -19.15 6.64 -6.97
CA GLU A 173 -19.30 7.76 -6.03
C GLU A 173 -18.38 7.64 -4.80
N ALA A 174 -17.78 6.48 -4.52
CA ALA A 174 -16.94 6.24 -3.35
C ALA A 174 -15.80 5.25 -3.60
N ASN A 175 -14.89 5.14 -2.63
CA ASN A 175 -13.94 4.02 -2.58
C ASN A 175 -14.65 2.69 -2.30
N SER A 176 -14.20 1.64 -3.00
CA SER A 176 -14.55 0.25 -2.72
C SER A 176 -13.40 -0.48 -2.03
N ILE A 177 -13.74 -1.44 -1.16
CA ILE A 177 -12.78 -2.26 -0.41
C ILE A 177 -13.10 -3.75 -0.58
N ALA A 178 -12.09 -4.60 -0.46
CA ALA A 178 -12.25 -6.04 -0.29
C ALA A 178 -12.14 -6.43 1.19
N LEU A 179 -12.96 -7.40 1.59
CA LEU A 179 -12.90 -8.06 2.89
C LEU A 179 -12.73 -9.56 2.66
N HIS A 180 -11.89 -10.19 3.47
CA HIS A 180 -11.58 -11.63 3.38
C HIS A 180 -12.00 -12.32 4.67
N SER A 181 -12.69 -13.46 4.56
CA SER A 181 -13.22 -14.16 5.74
C SER A 181 -12.25 -15.14 6.39
N GLN A 182 -11.22 -15.58 5.65
CA GLN A 182 -10.43 -16.77 6.01
C GLN A 182 -11.32 -17.98 6.35
N SER A 183 -12.47 -18.10 5.67
CA SER A 183 -13.43 -19.19 5.82
C SER A 183 -14.10 -19.50 4.48
N GLN A 184 -14.95 -20.54 4.46
CA GLN A 184 -15.77 -20.89 3.29
C GLN A 184 -17.02 -19.99 3.11
N THR A 185 -17.29 -19.10 4.07
CA THR A 185 -18.43 -18.18 4.04
C THR A 185 -17.96 -16.76 3.69
N PRO A 186 -18.56 -16.09 2.69
CA PRO A 186 -18.21 -14.71 2.38
C PRO A 186 -18.46 -13.78 3.57
N PRO A 187 -17.56 -12.82 3.86
CA PRO A 187 -17.77 -11.87 4.95
C PRO A 187 -18.88 -10.89 4.58
N SER A 188 -19.65 -10.44 5.57
CA SER A 188 -20.65 -9.39 5.35
C SER A 188 -19.98 -8.02 5.21
N CYS A 189 -20.56 -7.14 4.38
CA CYS A 189 -20.07 -5.76 4.28
C CYS A 189 -20.29 -5.00 5.60
N PRO A 190 -19.42 -4.04 5.95
CA PRO A 190 -19.56 -3.26 7.17
C PRO A 190 -20.79 -2.35 7.10
N SER A 191 -21.22 -1.84 8.26
CA SER A 191 -22.29 -0.84 8.31
C SER A 191 -21.94 0.38 7.45
N GLY A 192 -22.90 0.88 6.68
CA GLY A 192 -22.70 1.98 5.74
C GLY A 192 -22.07 1.59 4.39
N TYR A 193 -21.90 0.29 4.10
CA TYR A 193 -21.44 -0.19 2.80
C TYR A 193 -22.52 -1.01 2.07
N GLU A 194 -22.49 -0.99 0.75
CA GLU A 194 -23.22 -1.95 -0.09
C GLU A 194 -22.30 -3.05 -0.63
N LEU A 195 -22.87 -4.23 -0.81
CA LEU A 195 -22.21 -5.34 -1.48
C LEU A 195 -22.20 -5.09 -3.00
N LEU A 196 -21.02 -5.12 -3.61
CA LEU A 196 -20.87 -5.11 -5.07
C LEU A 196 -20.80 -6.53 -5.64
N TRP A 197 -19.93 -7.39 -5.09
CA TRP A 197 -19.85 -8.81 -5.44
C TRP A 197 -19.17 -9.63 -4.35
N GLN A 198 -19.27 -10.94 -4.46
CA GLN A 198 -18.55 -11.91 -3.64
C GLN A 198 -17.64 -12.78 -4.51
N GLY A 199 -16.62 -13.36 -3.92
CA GLY A 199 -15.61 -14.11 -4.66
C GLY A 199 -14.71 -14.97 -3.77
N TYR A 200 -13.49 -15.15 -4.25
CA TYR A 200 -12.41 -15.90 -3.62
C TYR A 200 -11.18 -15.00 -3.46
N SER A 201 -10.50 -15.19 -2.35
CA SER A 201 -9.39 -14.36 -1.88
C SER A 201 -8.09 -14.65 -2.64
N TYR A 202 -7.90 -13.97 -3.77
CA TYR A 202 -6.71 -14.02 -4.60
C TYR A 202 -5.63 -13.08 -4.05
N TRP A 203 -4.40 -13.58 -3.90
CA TRP A 203 -3.31 -12.77 -3.34
C TRP A 203 -2.23 -12.46 -4.38
N MET A 204 -1.67 -13.48 -5.04
CA MET A 204 -0.57 -13.29 -5.97
C MET A 204 -0.43 -14.42 -6.97
N HIS A 205 0.44 -14.24 -7.95
CA HIS A 205 0.89 -15.29 -8.86
C HIS A 205 2.40 -15.29 -9.02
N THR A 206 2.91 -16.44 -9.44
CA THR A 206 4.25 -16.59 -9.98
C THR A 206 4.19 -17.03 -11.43
N GLY A 207 5.11 -16.52 -12.24
CA GLY A 207 5.34 -16.98 -13.61
C GLY A 207 6.78 -17.36 -13.88
N GLN A 208 7.15 -17.47 -15.16
CA GLN A 208 8.53 -17.71 -15.57
C GLN A 208 9.56 -16.80 -14.85
N GLY A 209 10.70 -17.39 -14.50
CA GLY A 209 11.80 -16.68 -13.84
C GLY A 209 11.55 -16.28 -12.38
N LYS A 210 10.59 -16.93 -11.69
CA LYS A 210 10.15 -16.55 -10.32
C LYS A 210 9.61 -15.11 -10.24
N SER A 211 9.07 -14.61 -11.36
CA SER A 211 8.39 -13.33 -11.43
C SER A 211 7.16 -13.35 -10.52
N VAL A 212 7.03 -12.39 -9.61
CA VAL A 212 5.92 -12.32 -8.63
C VAL A 212 5.19 -10.98 -8.75
N ALA A 213 3.88 -11.01 -8.97
CA ALA A 213 2.99 -9.88 -8.74
C ALA A 213 1.82 -10.30 -7.87
N GLY A 214 1.31 -9.35 -7.10
CA GLY A 214 0.22 -9.57 -6.16
C GLY A 214 -0.77 -8.43 -6.14
N GLN A 215 -1.78 -8.60 -5.31
CA GLN A 215 -2.84 -7.67 -5.02
C GLN A 215 -2.69 -7.16 -3.60
N ASP A 216 -3.13 -5.94 -3.34
CA ASP A 216 -3.40 -5.51 -1.97
C ASP A 216 -4.66 -6.25 -1.49
N LEU A 217 -4.62 -6.90 -0.32
CA LEU A 217 -5.79 -7.62 0.21
C LEU A 217 -6.96 -6.68 0.59
N SER A 218 -6.72 -5.38 0.73
CA SER A 218 -7.80 -4.39 0.88
C SER A 218 -8.40 -3.94 -0.45
N SER A 219 -7.71 -4.20 -1.57
CA SER A 219 -8.14 -3.83 -2.90
C SER A 219 -9.22 -4.78 -3.44
N PRO A 220 -10.25 -4.30 -4.15
CA PRO A 220 -11.18 -5.16 -4.90
C PRO A 220 -10.49 -6.19 -5.82
N GLY A 221 -9.27 -5.92 -6.28
CA GLY A 221 -8.47 -6.79 -7.13
C GLY A 221 -8.09 -8.13 -6.49
N SER A 222 -8.04 -8.19 -5.15
CA SER A 222 -7.82 -9.42 -4.39
C SER A 222 -9.06 -10.33 -4.33
N CYS A 223 -10.22 -9.89 -4.82
CA CYS A 223 -11.47 -10.63 -4.71
C CYS A 223 -12.04 -11.06 -6.06
N LEU A 224 -11.45 -12.13 -6.63
CA LEU A 224 -11.88 -12.68 -7.91
C LEU A 224 -13.24 -13.39 -7.78
N ARG A 225 -14.17 -13.08 -8.69
CA ARG A 225 -15.56 -13.58 -8.65
C ARG A 225 -15.65 -15.10 -8.81
N ARG A 226 -14.70 -15.71 -9.51
CA ARG A 226 -14.64 -17.16 -9.74
C ARG A 226 -13.28 -17.70 -9.35
N PHE A 227 -13.27 -18.80 -8.62
CA PHE A 227 -12.07 -19.56 -8.38
C PHE A 227 -11.65 -20.30 -9.66
N GLN A 228 -10.37 -20.19 -10.00
CA GLN A 228 -9.69 -21.00 -11.00
C GLN A 228 -8.30 -21.31 -10.47
N SER A 229 -7.84 -22.55 -10.59
CA SER A 229 -6.47 -22.92 -10.17
C SER A 229 -5.39 -22.13 -10.92
N MET A 230 -5.65 -21.77 -12.17
CA MET A 230 -4.81 -20.90 -13.00
C MET A 230 -5.68 -19.79 -13.61
N PRO A 231 -5.88 -18.66 -12.91
CA PRO A 231 -6.76 -17.59 -13.35
C PRO A 231 -6.10 -16.64 -14.37
N PHE A 232 -4.94 -17.02 -14.92
CA PHE A 232 -4.19 -16.20 -15.86
C PHE A 232 -3.50 -17.06 -16.92
N ILE A 233 -3.21 -16.44 -18.06
CA ILE A 233 -2.45 -16.99 -19.18
C ILE A 233 -1.17 -16.18 -19.38
N GLU A 234 -0.07 -16.85 -19.73
CA GLU A 234 1.19 -16.20 -20.08
C GLU A 234 1.26 -16.00 -21.60
N CYS A 235 1.71 -14.83 -22.03
CA CYS A 235 1.92 -14.49 -23.43
C CYS A 235 3.38 -14.07 -23.63
N ASP A 236 4.07 -14.78 -24.52
CA ASP A 236 5.41 -14.41 -24.98
C ASP A 236 5.28 -13.34 -26.07
N GLY A 237 5.80 -12.16 -25.77
CA GLY A 237 5.73 -11.00 -26.64
C GLY A 237 6.38 -11.26 -28.02
N PRO A 238 7.65 -11.69 -28.08
CA PRO A 238 8.36 -11.91 -29.34
C PRO A 238 7.72 -12.94 -30.27
N SER A 239 7.24 -14.07 -29.75
CA SER A 239 6.59 -15.11 -30.57
C SER A 239 5.12 -14.81 -30.89
N GLY A 240 4.52 -13.82 -30.22
CA GLY A 240 3.10 -13.52 -30.41
C GLY A 240 2.18 -14.64 -29.93
N SER A 241 2.64 -15.43 -28.96
CA SER A 241 2.01 -16.67 -28.55
C SER A 241 1.64 -16.66 -27.06
N CYS A 242 0.61 -17.42 -26.69
CA CYS A 242 0.19 -17.56 -25.29
C CYS A 242 0.00 -19.03 -24.90
N PHE A 243 0.28 -19.35 -23.64
CA PHE A 243 0.17 -20.71 -23.12
C PHE A 243 -0.04 -20.74 -21.60
N PHE A 244 -0.57 -21.86 -21.10
CA PHE A 244 -0.69 -22.14 -19.68
C PHE A 244 0.46 -23.04 -19.24
N TYR A 245 1.47 -22.47 -18.58
CA TYR A 245 2.61 -23.25 -18.12
C TYR A 245 2.34 -23.90 -16.75
N SER A 246 2.83 -25.12 -16.57
CA SER A 246 2.63 -25.91 -15.35
C SER A 246 3.44 -25.41 -14.14
N ASN A 247 4.51 -24.65 -14.38
CA ASN A 247 5.37 -24.05 -13.36
C ASN A 247 4.80 -22.75 -12.78
N SER A 248 3.90 -22.08 -13.51
CA SER A 248 3.17 -20.92 -13.03
C SER A 248 2.24 -21.32 -11.89
N LYS A 249 2.12 -20.46 -10.88
CA LYS A 249 1.28 -20.73 -9.69
C LYS A 249 0.42 -19.53 -9.39
N SER A 250 -0.78 -19.80 -8.87
CA SER A 250 -1.63 -18.82 -8.22
C SER A 250 -1.66 -19.10 -6.73
N PHE A 251 -1.73 -18.02 -5.94
CA PHE A 251 -1.73 -18.08 -4.49
C PHE A 251 -2.98 -17.39 -3.97
N TRP A 252 -3.63 -18.07 -3.03
CA TRP A 252 -4.93 -17.71 -2.50
C TRP A 252 -4.85 -17.72 -0.98
N VAL A 253 -5.60 -16.84 -0.33
CA VAL A 253 -5.77 -16.89 1.13
C VAL A 253 -6.58 -18.14 1.46
N THR A 254 -6.14 -18.92 2.44
CA THR A 254 -6.81 -20.16 2.84
C THR A 254 -7.91 -19.91 3.88
N ALA A 255 -8.84 -20.85 3.96
CA ALA A 255 -9.71 -20.98 5.11
C ALA A 255 -8.91 -21.52 6.32
N VAL A 256 -9.08 -20.93 7.49
CA VAL A 256 -8.39 -21.32 8.73
C VAL A 256 -9.43 -21.51 9.82
N ASN A 257 -9.36 -22.65 10.51
CA ASN A 257 -10.18 -22.87 11.70
C ASN A 257 -9.55 -22.11 12.88
N VAL A 258 -10.38 -21.43 13.66
CA VAL A 258 -9.93 -20.59 14.79
C VAL A 258 -9.16 -21.40 15.83
N THR A 259 -9.51 -22.68 16.00
CA THR A 259 -8.80 -23.59 16.92
C THR A 259 -7.39 -23.92 16.49
N ASP A 260 -7.12 -23.89 15.19
CA ASP A 260 -5.88 -24.39 14.59
C ASP A 260 -4.94 -23.25 14.16
N GLN A 261 -5.33 -21.98 14.38
CA GLN A 261 -4.65 -20.81 13.80
C GLN A 261 -3.20 -20.62 14.26
N PHE A 262 -2.80 -21.23 15.38
CA PHE A 262 -1.44 -21.20 15.93
C PHE A 262 -0.76 -22.57 15.86
N GLU A 263 -1.44 -23.59 15.36
CA GLU A 263 -0.89 -24.92 15.16
C GLU A 263 -0.15 -25.01 13.81
N PRO A 264 0.87 -25.87 13.69
CA PRO A 264 1.49 -26.14 12.40
C PRO A 264 0.44 -26.62 11.37
N PRO A 265 0.40 -26.04 10.16
CA PRO A 265 -0.58 -26.45 9.16
C PRO A 265 -0.33 -27.88 8.69
N THR A 266 -1.40 -28.67 8.57
CA THR A 266 -1.31 -30.01 7.99
C THR A 266 -1.12 -29.92 6.48
N ALA A 267 -0.02 -30.48 5.96
CA ALA A 267 0.24 -30.52 4.53
C ALA A 267 -0.83 -31.36 3.81
N THR A 268 -1.58 -30.71 2.92
CA THR A 268 -2.63 -31.35 2.12
C THR A 268 -2.41 -31.04 0.65
N VAL A 269 -2.66 -32.03 -0.21
CA VAL A 269 -2.62 -31.89 -1.67
C VAL A 269 -4.01 -32.21 -2.18
N LEU A 270 -4.66 -31.23 -2.80
CA LEU A 270 -6.00 -31.34 -3.34
C LEU A 270 -5.92 -31.33 -4.86
N ASN A 271 -6.51 -32.34 -5.50
CA ASN A 271 -6.73 -32.34 -6.93
C ASN A 271 -8.04 -31.63 -7.27
N PHE A 272 -8.31 -31.45 -8.56
CA PHE A 272 -9.56 -30.83 -9.03
C PHE A 272 -10.82 -31.52 -8.50
N ASN A 273 -10.78 -32.85 -8.36
CA ASN A 273 -11.90 -33.65 -7.85
C ASN A 273 -12.15 -33.47 -6.34
N ASP A 274 -11.16 -32.94 -5.59
CA ASP A 274 -11.20 -32.81 -4.14
C ASP A 274 -11.80 -31.48 -3.68
N ASN A 275 -12.55 -30.80 -4.56
CA ASN A 275 -13.21 -29.52 -4.29
C ASN A 275 -12.27 -28.47 -3.66
N PRO A 276 -11.16 -28.09 -4.33
CA PRO A 276 -10.11 -27.25 -3.75
C PRO A 276 -10.61 -25.89 -3.26
N GLN A 277 -11.70 -25.39 -3.85
CA GLN A 277 -12.40 -24.17 -3.42
C GLN A 277 -12.86 -24.19 -1.95
N SER A 278 -13.03 -25.36 -1.33
CA SER A 278 -13.38 -25.49 0.09
C SER A 278 -12.23 -25.09 1.04
N TYR A 279 -10.99 -25.08 0.55
CA TYR A 279 -9.83 -24.60 1.31
C TYR A 279 -9.53 -23.13 1.07
N ILE A 280 -10.21 -22.50 0.11
CA ILE A 280 -9.94 -21.11 -0.27
C ILE A 280 -10.87 -20.17 0.47
N SER A 281 -10.29 -19.14 1.08
CA SER A 281 -11.03 -18.06 1.72
C SER A 281 -11.97 -17.38 0.74
N ARG A 282 -13.16 -17.05 1.23
CA ARG A 282 -14.10 -16.19 0.53
C ARG A 282 -13.84 -14.72 0.81
N CYS A 283 -14.35 -13.88 -0.09
CA CYS A 283 -14.27 -12.43 0.04
C CYS A 283 -15.54 -11.74 -0.45
N SER A 284 -15.71 -10.50 -0.03
CA SER A 284 -16.77 -9.59 -0.46
C SER A 284 -16.15 -8.24 -0.82
N VAL A 285 -16.55 -7.68 -1.95
CA VAL A 285 -16.22 -6.30 -2.31
C VAL A 285 -17.38 -5.39 -1.98
N CYS A 286 -17.07 -4.33 -1.25
CA CYS A 286 -18.04 -3.44 -0.65
C CYS A 286 -17.74 -2.00 -1.06
N LEU A 287 -18.78 -1.23 -1.40
CA LEU A 287 -18.67 0.20 -1.71
C LEU A 287 -19.30 1.01 -0.58
N ARG A 288 -18.66 2.10 -0.17
CA ARG A 288 -19.23 2.98 0.85
C ARG A 288 -20.49 3.66 0.29
N LYS A 289 -21.59 3.61 1.04
CA LYS A 289 -22.81 4.36 0.75
C LYS A 289 -22.64 5.80 1.24
N PHE A 290 -23.05 6.76 0.43
CA PHE A 290 -23.37 8.10 0.89
C PHE A 290 -24.88 8.17 1.09
N THR A 291 -25.32 8.15 2.34
CA THR A 291 -26.70 8.53 2.68
C THR A 291 -26.82 10.04 2.45
N THR A 292 -27.58 10.42 1.43
CA THR A 292 -28.18 11.76 1.30
C THR A 292 -29.34 11.91 2.27
#